data_AF-A0A232ENL3-F1
#
_entry.id   AF-A0A232ENL3-F1
#
_cell.length_a   1.000
_cell.length_b   1.000
_cell.length_c   1.000
_cell.angle_alpha   90.00
_cell.angle_beta   90.00
_cell.angle_gamma   90.00
#
_symmetry.space_group_name_H-M   'P 1'
#
loop_
_entity.id
_entity.type
_entity.pdbx_description
1 polymer ?
#
loop_
_entity_poly.entity_id
_entity_poly.type
_entity_poly.pdbx_seq_one_letter_code
_entity_poly.pdbx_strand_id
1 'polypeptide(L)'
;MIKMLALKKACLPGINMKDESIIDQYSEMSSYCRQCIEEIDQMKLTKVVWSCSFFDLLKKRQCQIAALMSNPKFERNFRLFDLTRFPTYAEDVVRAFMRAQQCYESMLDQEELINEAFYNILPWMLGRRMVKFLCQCCENAK
;
A
#
# COMPACT_ATOMS: atom_id res chain seq x y z
N MET A 1 -9.41 -1.54 16.84
CA MET A 1 -8.20 -2.00 17.55
C MET A 1 -7.74 -3.38 17.07
N ILE A 2 -8.58 -4.43 17.14
CA ILE A 2 -8.24 -5.81 16.72
C ILE A 2 -7.78 -5.89 15.25
N LYS A 3 -8.50 -5.25 14.32
CA LYS A 3 -8.08 -5.16 12.91
C LYS A 3 -6.64 -4.66 12.73
N MET A 4 -6.28 -3.61 13.45
CA MET A 4 -4.93 -3.01 13.37
C MET A 4 -3.87 -3.93 13.99
N LEU A 5 -4.23 -4.68 15.04
CA LEU A 5 -3.37 -5.70 15.64
C LEU A 5 -3.13 -6.86 14.66
N ALA A 6 -4.19 -7.39 14.03
CA ALA A 6 -4.07 -8.43 13.01
C ALA A 6 -3.17 -7.99 11.84
N LEU A 7 -3.36 -6.76 11.36
CA LEU A 7 -2.50 -6.18 10.31
C LEU A 7 -1.03 -6.05 10.75
N LYS A 8 -0.78 -5.54 11.97
CA LYS A 8 0.58 -5.46 12.54
C LYS A 8 1.23 -6.83 12.68
N LYS A 9 0.50 -7.84 13.15
CA LYS A 9 0.97 -9.22 13.29
C LYS A 9 1.33 -9.81 11.92
N ALA A 10 0.50 -9.55 10.90
CA ALA A 10 0.79 -9.98 9.53
C ALA A 10 2.03 -9.30 8.92
N CYS A 11 2.36 -8.09 9.35
CA CYS A 11 3.59 -7.40 8.96
C CYS A 11 4.83 -7.93 9.69
N LEU A 12 4.67 -8.47 10.91
CA LEU A 12 5.75 -8.90 11.82
C LEU A 12 5.48 -10.32 12.35
N PRO A 13 5.56 -11.36 11.49
CA PRO A 13 5.37 -12.74 11.92
C PRO A 13 6.47 -13.14 12.90
N GLY A 14 6.12 -13.35 14.17
CA GLY A 14 7.06 -13.71 15.24
C GLY A 14 6.92 -12.89 16.52
N ILE A 15 6.17 -11.79 16.52
CA ILE A 15 5.85 -11.04 17.73
C ILE A 15 4.57 -11.61 18.33
N ASN A 16 4.68 -12.25 19.50
CA ASN A 16 3.53 -12.56 20.35
C ASN A 16 2.99 -11.24 20.89
N MET A 17 1.77 -10.89 20.50
CA MET A 17 1.12 -9.70 21.06
C MET A 17 0.66 -10.02 22.48
N LYS A 18 0.97 -9.15 23.44
CA LYS A 18 0.57 -9.30 24.85
C LYS A 18 -0.96 -9.49 25.01
N ASP A 19 -1.71 -8.99 24.03
CA ASP A 19 -3.16 -8.97 24.03
C ASP A 19 -3.78 -10.29 23.50
N GLU A 20 -2.98 -11.26 23.03
CA GLU A 20 -3.50 -12.53 22.49
C GLU A 20 -4.28 -13.33 23.53
N SER A 21 -3.78 -13.41 24.77
CA SER A 21 -4.48 -14.09 25.86
C SER A 21 -5.78 -13.42 26.26
N ILE A 22 -5.92 -12.10 26.03
CA ILE A 22 -7.14 -11.35 26.28
C ILE A 22 -8.14 -11.60 25.16
N ILE A 23 -7.68 -11.61 23.90
CA ILE A 23 -8.54 -11.88 22.73
C ILE A 23 -9.13 -13.30 22.81
N ASP A 24 -8.36 -14.28 23.26
CA ASP A 24 -8.80 -15.68 23.37
C ASP A 24 -9.84 -15.91 24.48
N GLN A 25 -9.91 -15.02 25.48
CA GLN A 25 -10.90 -15.11 26.56
C GLN A 25 -12.30 -14.67 26.12
N TYR A 26 -12.43 -13.91 25.02
CA TYR A 26 -13.71 -13.40 24.52
C TYR A 26 -14.02 -13.99 23.14
N SER A 27 -15.02 -14.86 23.06
CA SER A 27 -15.37 -15.63 21.85
C SER A 27 -15.63 -14.74 20.62
N GLU A 28 -16.32 -13.61 20.80
CA GLU A 28 -16.61 -12.64 19.72
C GLU A 28 -15.36 -11.90 19.24
N MET A 29 -14.42 -11.60 20.13
CA MET A 29 -13.16 -10.95 19.75
C MET A 29 -12.24 -11.93 19.02
N SER A 30 -12.20 -13.19 19.46
CA SER A 30 -11.45 -14.26 18.81
C SER A 30 -11.99 -14.55 17.40
N SER A 31 -13.32 -14.62 17.23
CA SER A 31 -13.93 -14.84 15.91
C SER A 31 -13.64 -13.68 14.95
N TYR A 32 -13.76 -12.44 15.42
CA TYR A 32 -13.43 -11.25 14.62
C TYR A 32 -11.93 -11.18 14.27
N CYS A 33 -11.05 -11.56 15.20
CA CYS A 33 -9.61 -11.64 14.94
C CYS A 33 -9.29 -12.67 13.85
N ARG A 34 -9.94 -13.84 13.89
CA ARG A 34 -9.81 -14.88 12.86
C ARG A 34 -10.25 -14.38 11.49
N GLN A 35 -11.41 -13.72 11.41
CA GLN A 35 -11.89 -13.09 10.17
C GLN A 35 -10.86 -12.08 9.63
N CYS A 36 -10.29 -11.24 10.49
CA CYS A 36 -9.25 -10.29 10.10
C CYS A 36 -8.02 -10.99 9.50
N ILE A 37 -7.61 -12.14 10.04
CA ILE A 37 -6.47 -12.92 9.54
C ILE A 37 -6.80 -13.56 8.19
N GLU A 38 -7.99 -14.16 8.05
CA GLU A 38 -8.46 -14.77 6.80
C GLU A 38 -8.51 -13.74 5.65
N GLU A 39 -9.05 -12.55 5.90
CA GLU A 39 -9.08 -11.48 4.91
C GLU A 39 -7.67 -11.00 4.54
N ILE A 40 -6.74 -10.92 5.50
CA ILE A 40 -5.34 -10.59 5.24
C ILE A 40 -4.70 -11.64 4.32
N ASP A 41 -4.93 -12.93 4.57
CA ASP A 41 -4.36 -13.99 3.75
C ASP A 41 -4.95 -14.00 2.34
N GLN A 42 -6.24 -13.73 2.19
CA GLN A 42 -6.87 -13.48 0.88
C GLN A 42 -6.23 -12.28 0.17
N MET A 43 -5.99 -11.17 0.88
CA MET A 43 -5.33 -9.99 0.32
C MET A 43 -3.88 -10.26 -0.12
N LYS A 44 -3.13 -11.15 0.56
CA LYS A 44 -1.76 -11.52 0.16
C LYS A 44 -1.73 -12.32 -1.15
N LEU A 45 -2.71 -13.21 -1.33
CA LEU A 45 -2.87 -14.05 -2.52
C LEU A 45 -3.39 -13.25 -3.71
N THR A 46 -4.20 -12.23 -3.45
CA THR A 46 -4.80 -11.41 -4.50
C THR A 46 -3.82 -10.36 -5.01
N LYS A 47 -3.36 -10.53 -6.26
CA LYS A 47 -2.42 -9.61 -6.91
C LYS A 47 -3.14 -8.47 -7.63
N VAL A 48 -2.76 -7.23 -7.36
CA VAL A 48 -3.10 -6.05 -8.19
C VAL A 48 -2.26 -6.10 -9.45
N VAL A 49 -0.95 -6.32 -9.29
CA VAL A 49 0.01 -6.64 -10.36
C VAL A 49 0.96 -7.71 -9.86
N TRP A 50 1.76 -8.31 -10.74
CA TRP A 50 2.66 -9.41 -10.38
C TRP A 50 3.54 -9.15 -9.14
N SER A 51 4.04 -7.93 -8.97
CA SER A 51 4.90 -7.51 -7.85
C SER A 51 4.17 -6.88 -6.65
N CYS A 52 2.83 -6.80 -6.68
CA CYS A 52 2.05 -6.11 -5.65
C CYS A 52 0.68 -6.76 -5.43
N SER A 53 0.47 -7.23 -4.22
CA SER A 53 -0.82 -7.71 -3.71
C SER A 53 -1.68 -6.57 -3.14
N PHE A 54 -2.94 -6.85 -2.85
CA PHE A 54 -3.78 -5.93 -2.09
C PHE A 54 -3.26 -5.72 -0.68
N PHE A 55 -2.65 -6.74 -0.07
CA PHE A 55 -1.98 -6.60 1.23
C PHE A 55 -0.79 -5.64 1.14
N ASP A 56 -0.05 -5.65 0.03
CA ASP A 56 1.08 -4.73 -0.17
C ASP A 56 0.64 -3.26 -0.21
N LEU A 57 -0.60 -2.94 -0.62
CA LEU A 57 -1.12 -1.57 -0.55
C LEU A 57 -1.17 -1.05 0.90
N LEU A 58 -1.47 -1.93 1.85
CA LEU A 58 -1.54 -1.59 3.28
C LEU A 58 -0.18 -1.62 3.97
N LYS A 59 0.76 -2.42 3.43
CA LYS A 59 2.07 -2.66 4.04
C LYS A 59 3.17 -1.73 3.51
N LYS A 60 3.22 -1.51 2.20
CA LYS A 60 4.31 -0.76 1.56
C LYS A 60 4.14 0.74 1.76
N ARG A 61 5.24 1.46 1.58
CA ARG A 61 5.26 2.93 1.59
C ARG A 61 4.51 3.49 0.39
N GLN A 62 3.95 4.68 0.53
CA GLN A 62 3.15 5.32 -0.53
C GLN A 62 3.97 5.50 -1.81
N CYS A 63 5.22 5.95 -1.71
CA CYS A 63 6.12 6.13 -2.84
C CYS A 63 6.45 4.81 -3.57
N GLN A 64 6.50 3.68 -2.83
CA GLN A 64 6.73 2.36 -3.43
C GLN A 64 5.53 1.89 -4.24
N ILE A 65 4.31 2.20 -3.79
CA ILE A 65 3.08 1.92 -4.54
C ILE A 65 2.94 2.89 -5.72
N ALA A 66 3.19 4.18 -5.51
CA ALA A 66 3.14 5.21 -6.56
C ALA A 66 4.04 4.85 -7.75
N ALA A 67 5.24 4.33 -7.50
CA ALA A 67 6.13 3.86 -8.57
C ALA A 67 5.50 2.78 -9.47
N LEU A 68 4.60 1.95 -8.94
CA LEU A 68 3.88 0.91 -9.68
C LEU A 68 2.71 1.46 -10.50
N MET A 69 2.18 2.64 -10.16
CA MET A 69 1.06 3.27 -10.87
C MET A 69 1.43 3.75 -12.26
N SER A 70 2.72 3.91 -12.55
CA SER A 70 3.21 4.09 -13.93
C SER A 70 2.85 2.94 -14.87
N ASN A 71 2.46 1.78 -14.36
CA ASN A 71 1.89 0.69 -15.13
C ASN A 71 0.35 0.84 -15.20
N PRO A 72 -0.24 1.10 -16.38
CA PRO A 72 -1.70 1.26 -16.52
C PRO A 72 -2.52 0.05 -16.05
N LYS A 73 -1.92 -1.14 -16.02
CA LYS A 73 -2.58 -2.35 -15.49
C LYS A 73 -2.85 -2.25 -14.00
N PHE A 74 -2.07 -1.45 -13.26
CA PHE A 74 -2.23 -1.32 -11.81
C PHE A 74 -3.58 -0.71 -11.45
N GLU A 75 -3.86 0.49 -11.95
CA GLU A 75 -5.12 1.20 -11.73
C GLU A 75 -6.32 0.42 -12.28
N ARG A 76 -6.18 -0.14 -13.49
CA ARG A 76 -7.23 -0.96 -14.09
C ARG A 76 -7.58 -2.17 -13.23
N ASN A 77 -6.58 -2.94 -12.79
CA ASN A 77 -6.81 -4.14 -11.99
C ASN A 77 -7.37 -3.79 -10.61
N PHE A 78 -6.95 -2.67 -10.02
CA PHE A 78 -7.52 -2.18 -8.77
C PHE A 78 -9.01 -1.86 -8.91
N ARG A 79 -9.39 -1.07 -9.94
CA ARG A 79 -10.78 -0.65 -10.16
C ARG A 79 -11.73 -1.78 -10.53
N LEU A 80 -11.23 -2.82 -11.21
CA LEU A 80 -12.02 -3.98 -11.61
C LEU A 80 -12.20 -5.02 -10.49
N PHE A 81 -11.43 -4.91 -9.42
CA PHE A 81 -11.46 -5.89 -8.34
C PHE A 81 -12.61 -5.63 -7.37
N ASP A 82 -13.32 -6.69 -7.01
CA ASP A 82 -14.40 -6.62 -6.02
C ASP A 82 -13.86 -6.62 -4.58
N LEU A 83 -13.82 -5.44 -3.96
CA LEU A 83 -13.35 -5.24 -2.60
C LEU A 83 -14.27 -5.85 -1.53
N THR A 84 -15.49 -6.28 -1.89
CA THR A 84 -16.39 -6.98 -0.94
C THR A 84 -15.81 -8.32 -0.47
N ARG A 85 -14.76 -8.83 -1.13
CA ARG A 85 -13.99 -10.01 -0.73
C ARG A 85 -13.15 -9.84 0.54
N PHE A 86 -12.88 -8.61 0.98
CA PHE A 86 -12.23 -8.30 2.26
C PHE A 86 -12.87 -7.05 2.88
N PRO A 87 -14.12 -7.16 3.33
CA PRO A 87 -14.92 -6.01 3.75
C PRO A 87 -14.30 -5.28 4.94
N THR A 88 -13.57 -5.98 5.82
CA THR A 88 -12.93 -5.40 6.99
C THR A 88 -11.84 -4.40 6.61
N TYR A 89 -11.16 -4.61 5.48
CA TYR A 89 -10.05 -3.77 5.02
C TYR A 89 -10.34 -2.92 3.78
N ALA A 90 -11.52 -3.06 3.16
CA ALA A 90 -11.87 -2.39 1.91
C ALA A 90 -11.60 -0.87 1.92
N GLU A 91 -12.06 -0.16 2.96
CA GLU A 91 -11.84 1.28 3.08
C GLU A 91 -10.36 1.66 3.22
N ASP A 92 -9.58 0.87 3.97
CA ASP A 92 -8.16 1.16 4.16
C ASP A 92 -7.38 0.92 2.87
N VAL A 93 -7.76 -0.11 2.12
CA VAL A 93 -7.19 -0.41 0.80
C VAL A 93 -7.48 0.73 -0.18
N VAL A 94 -8.72 1.23 -0.22
CA VAL A 94 -9.08 2.40 -1.04
C VAL A 94 -8.29 3.64 -0.61
N ARG A 95 -8.21 3.90 0.70
CA ARG A 95 -7.45 5.05 1.22
C ARG A 95 -5.96 4.95 0.87
N ALA A 96 -5.37 3.77 0.97
CA ALA A 96 -3.97 3.54 0.62
C ALA A 96 -3.73 3.74 -0.88
N PHE A 97 -4.64 3.26 -1.73
CA PHE A 97 -4.60 3.50 -3.17
C PHE A 97 -4.67 4.99 -3.49
N MET A 98 -5.64 5.73 -2.94
CA MET A 98 -5.79 7.17 -3.20
C MET A 98 -4.55 7.97 -2.78
N ARG A 99 -3.95 7.64 -1.62
CA ARG A 99 -2.70 8.28 -1.16
C ARG A 99 -1.53 8.00 -2.10
N ALA A 100 -1.41 6.76 -2.58
CA ALA A 100 -0.39 6.41 -3.55
C ALA A 100 -0.62 7.11 -4.90
N GLN A 101 -1.88 7.31 -5.30
CA GLN A 101 -2.23 8.05 -6.52
C GLN A 101 -1.82 9.51 -6.40
N GLN A 102 -2.16 10.18 -5.30
CA GLN A 102 -1.72 11.55 -5.03
C GLN A 102 -0.19 11.67 -5.03
N CYS A 103 0.50 10.69 -4.44
CA CYS A 103 1.96 10.64 -4.48
C CYS A 103 2.49 10.46 -5.91
N TYR A 104 1.84 9.65 -6.73
CA TYR A 104 2.21 9.46 -8.14
C TYR A 104 1.98 10.73 -8.98
N GLU A 105 0.86 11.44 -8.78
CA GLU A 105 0.59 12.73 -9.41
C GLU A 105 1.66 13.76 -9.04
N SER A 106 2.01 13.87 -7.76
CA SER A 106 3.11 14.74 -7.32
C SER A 106 4.48 14.33 -7.90
N MET A 107 4.72 13.04 -8.12
CA MET A 107 5.93 12.57 -8.82
C MET A 107 5.96 13.02 -10.29
N LEU A 108 4.81 13.06 -10.95
CA LEU A 108 4.73 13.55 -12.34
C LEU A 108 5.00 15.05 -12.41
N ASP A 109 4.44 15.84 -11.49
CA ASP A 109 4.70 17.28 -11.41
C ASP A 109 6.19 17.56 -11.19
N GLN A 110 6.85 16.79 -10.33
CA GLN A 110 8.30 16.88 -10.13
C GLN A 110 9.10 16.46 -11.36
N GLU A 111 8.65 15.43 -12.11
CA GLU A 111 9.28 14.99 -13.35
C GLU A 111 9.21 16.12 -14.40
N GLU A 112 8.08 16.81 -14.49
CA GLU A 112 7.87 17.97 -15.37
C GLU A 112 8.77 19.15 -14.99
N LEU A 113 8.81 19.54 -13.71
CA LEU A 113 9.67 20.63 -13.24
C LEU A 113 11.16 20.36 -13.50
N ILE A 114 11.61 19.11 -13.33
CA ILE A 114 12.98 18.72 -13.67
C ILE A 114 13.19 18.83 -15.18
N ASN A 115 12.29 18.30 -16.00
CA ASN A 115 12.43 18.40 -17.45
C ASN A 115 12.49 19.86 -17.92
N GLU A 116 11.66 20.74 -17.36
CA GLU A 116 11.69 22.18 -17.65
C GLU A 116 13.02 22.82 -17.23
N ALA A 117 13.50 22.55 -16.02
CA ALA A 117 14.78 23.09 -15.52
C ALA A 117 15.99 22.67 -16.37
N PHE A 118 15.91 21.50 -17.01
CA PHE A 118 16.92 20.99 -17.93
C PHE A 118 16.58 21.25 -19.41
N TYR A 119 15.64 22.17 -19.71
CA TYR A 119 15.23 22.53 -21.09
C TYR A 119 14.86 21.33 -21.97
N ASN A 120 14.26 20.29 -21.39
CA ASN A 120 13.92 19.02 -22.06
C ASN A 120 15.12 18.26 -22.65
N ILE A 121 16.35 18.58 -22.21
CA ILE A 121 17.58 17.92 -22.65
C ILE A 121 17.75 16.59 -21.92
N LEU A 122 17.29 16.51 -20.68
CA LEU A 122 17.46 15.34 -19.85
C LEU A 122 16.63 14.17 -20.39
N PRO A 123 17.23 12.98 -20.63
CA PRO A 123 16.46 11.79 -20.93
C PRO A 123 15.43 11.50 -19.83
N TRP A 124 14.19 11.21 -20.21
CA TRP A 124 13.07 10.94 -19.29
C TRP A 124 13.41 9.91 -18.20
N MET A 125 14.23 8.90 -18.53
CA MET A 125 14.71 7.88 -17.59
C MET A 125 15.51 8.46 -16.42
N LEU A 126 16.30 9.50 -16.66
CA LEU A 126 17.09 10.18 -15.63
C LEU A 126 16.20 11.09 -14.79
N GLY A 127 15.29 11.86 -15.40
CA GLY A 127 14.30 12.66 -14.68
C GLY A 127 13.50 11.81 -13.70
N ARG A 128 12.97 10.68 -14.16
CA ARG A 128 12.23 9.73 -13.32
C ARG A 128 13.06 9.11 -12.20
N ARG A 129 14.36 8.87 -12.42
CA ARG A 129 15.27 8.39 -11.35
C ARG A 129 15.50 9.47 -10.29
N MET A 130 15.65 10.72 -10.69
CA MET A 130 15.81 11.85 -9.77
C MET A 130 14.55 12.05 -8.91
N VAL A 131 13.36 12.04 -9.52
CA VAL A 131 12.08 12.09 -8.79
C VAL A 131 11.97 10.94 -7.79
N LYS A 132 12.28 9.71 -8.19
CA LYS A 132 12.25 8.56 -7.27
C LYS A 132 13.17 8.75 -6.06
N PHE A 133 14.35 9.35 -6.26
CA PHE A 133 15.26 9.66 -5.17
C PHE A 133 14.68 10.74 -4.24
N LEU A 134 14.12 11.82 -4.80
CA LEU A 134 13.50 12.91 -4.05
C LEU A 134 12.28 12.44 -3.23
N CYS A 135 11.39 11.64 -3.83
CA CYS A 135 10.22 11.09 -3.14
C CYS A 135 10.55 10.03 -2.07
N GLN A 136 11.69 9.34 -2.18
CA GLN A 136 12.16 8.47 -1.10
C GLN A 136 12.55 9.27 0.15
N CYS A 137 12.94 10.54 0.01
CA CYS A 137 13.33 11.42 1.12
C CYS A 137 12.15 12.08 1.85
N CYS A 138 10.95 12.14 1.26
CA CYS A 138 9.76 12.73 1.88
C CYS A 138 9.27 12.01 3.16
N GLU A 139 9.86 10.86 3.51
CA GLU A 139 9.57 10.11 4.74
C GLU A 139 10.63 10.26 5.84
N ASN A 140 11.77 10.93 5.58
CA ASN A 140 12.75 11.26 6.64
C ASN A 140 12.39 12.55 7.39
N ALA A 141 11.37 13.28 6.93
CA ALA A 141 10.76 14.38 7.65
C ALA A 141 9.65 13.83 8.56
N LYS A 142 10.03 13.32 9.73
CA LYS A 142 9.15 13.20 10.89
C LYS A 142 9.66 14.12 11.98
#